data_AF-A0A530GES6-F1
#
_entry.id   AF-A0A530GES6-F1
#
_cell.length_a   1.000
_cell.length_b   1.000
_cell.length_c   1.000
_cell.angle_alpha   90.00
_cell.angle_beta   90.00
_cell.angle_gamma   90.00
#
_symmetry.space_group_name_H-M   'P 1'
#
loop_
_entity.id
_entity.type
_entity.pdbx_description
1 polymer ?
#
loop_
_entity_poly.entity_id
_entity_poly.type
_entity_poly.pdbx_seq_one_letter_code
_entity_poly.pdbx_strand_id
1 'polypeptide(L)' 'EVHARPHPLIEKPRVLIQLSFMTEAGAAVDHALLSELSRRLGIAAPERNARHHAMKWGKGSLRWERHTEFSTYLW' A
#
# COMPACT_ATOMS: atom_id res chain seq x y z
N GLU A 1 16.29 3.85 8.10
CA GLU A 1 15.60 5.16 7.96
C GLU A 1 14.41 5.21 8.93
N VAL A 2 14.41 6.15 9.86
CA VAL A 2 13.22 6.49 10.66
C VAL A 2 12.50 7.60 9.90
N HIS A 3 11.53 7.24 9.07
CA HIS A 3 10.67 8.21 8.41
C HIS A 3 9.59 8.64 9.41
N ALA A 4 9.68 9.86 9.92
CA ALA A 4 8.67 10.50 10.77
C ALA A 4 7.40 10.82 9.97
N ARG A 5 6.70 9.79 9.50
CA ARG A 5 5.40 9.92 8.83
C ARG A 5 4.30 9.84 9.88
N PRO A 6 3.22 10.63 9.76
CA PRO A 6 2.09 10.57 10.68
C PRO A 6 1.57 9.13 10.73
N HIS A 7 1.50 8.55 11.91
CA HIS A 7 0.88 7.24 12.09
C HIS A 7 -0.58 7.34 11.62
N PRO A 8 -1.09 6.37 10.84
CA PRO A 8 -2.50 6.35 10.49
C PRO A 8 -3.32 6.37 11.79
N LEU A 9 -4.34 7.23 11.85
CA LEU A 9 -5.24 7.30 12.99
C LEU A 9 -6.20 6.10 12.91
N ILE A 10 -6.16 5.26 13.95
CA ILE A 10 -6.88 3.98 13.98
C ILE A 10 -7.96 4.06 15.06
N GLU A 11 -9.21 4.14 14.61
CA GLU A 11 -10.37 4.05 15.50
C GLU A 11 -10.57 2.62 15.98
N LYS A 12 -10.76 2.46 17.30
CA LYS A 12 -10.90 1.15 17.95
C LYS A 12 -12.37 0.68 17.92
N PRO A 13 -12.62 -0.64 17.85
CA PRO A 13 -11.66 -1.72 17.68
C PRO A 13 -11.22 -1.88 16.21
N ARG A 14 -9.93 -2.13 15.98
CA ARG A 14 -9.38 -2.40 14.64
C ARG A 14 -8.43 -3.59 14.68
N VAL A 15 -8.47 -4.41 13.65
CA VAL A 15 -7.44 -5.42 13.34
C VAL A 15 -6.58 -4.85 12.24
N LEU A 16 -5.26 -5.01 12.36
CA LEU A 16 -4.30 -4.58 11.35
C LEU A 16 -3.52 -5.79 10.87
N ILE A 17 -3.34 -5.91 9.57
CA ILE A 17 -2.49 -6.93 8.97
C ILE A 17 -1.39 -6.21 8.19
N GLN A 18 -0.14 -6.42 8.60
CA GLN A 18 1.02 -5.88 7.89
C GLN A 18 1.82 -7.02 7.25
N LEU A 19 1.96 -6.97 5.93
CA LEU A 19 2.75 -7.90 5.14
C LEU A 19 3.91 -7.15 4.47
N SER A 20 5.09 -7.76 4.47
CA SER A 20 6.28 -7.22 3.84
C SER A 20 6.82 -8.21 2.81
N PHE A 21 7.09 -7.73 1.60
CA PHE A 21 7.60 -8.56 0.51
C PHE A 21 8.91 -7.97 -0.02
N MET A 22 9.93 -8.82 -0.15
CA MET A 22 11.16 -8.45 -0.84
C MET A 22 10.84 -8.22 -2.31
N THR A 23 11.19 -7.05 -2.83
CA THR A 23 10.92 -6.67 -4.22
C THR A 23 12.17 -6.85 -5.06
N GLU A 24 12.56 -8.09 -5.32
CA GLU A 24 13.71 -8.41 -6.18
C GLU A 24 13.44 -8.03 -7.65
N ALA A 25 12.18 -8.14 -8.10
CA ALA A 25 11.74 -7.79 -9.46
C ALA A 25 11.36 -6.29 -9.63
N GLY A 26 11.56 -5.47 -8.60
CA GLY A 26 11.28 -4.03 -8.63
C GLY A 26 9.80 -3.63 -8.54
N ALA A 27 9.56 -2.31 -8.60
CA ALA A 27 8.26 -1.68 -8.34
C ALA A 27 7.14 -1.96 -9.36
N ALA A 28 7.47 -2.58 -10.49
CA ALA A 28 6.54 -2.80 -11.59
C ALA A 28 5.43 -3.79 -11.22
N VAL A 29 5.76 -4.83 -10.43
CA VAL A 29 4.78 -5.82 -9.98
C VAL A 29 3.78 -5.21 -9.00
N ASP A 30 4.28 -4.47 -8.01
CA ASP A 30 3.43 -3.73 -7.06
C ASP A 30 2.53 -2.73 -7.80
N HIS A 31 3.08 -1.98 -8.76
CA HIS A 31 2.32 -1.01 -9.55
C HIS A 31 1.21 -1.69 -10.36
N ALA A 32 1.50 -2.81 -11.02
CA ALA A 32 0.51 -3.58 -11.78
C ALA A 32 -0.62 -4.10 -10.89
N LEU A 33 -0.28 -4.68 -9.73
CA LEU A 33 -1.25 -5.19 -8.76
C LEU A 33 -2.15 -4.08 -8.21
N LEU A 34 -1.55 -2.96 -7.76
CA LEU A 34 -2.29 -1.83 -7.21
C LEU A 34 -3.13 -1.13 -8.26
N SER A 35 -2.66 -1.03 -9.50
CA SER A 35 -3.43 -0.46 -10.62
C SER A 35 -4.63 -1.33 -10.97
N GLU A 36 -4.44 -2.65 -11.06
CA GLU A 36 -5.52 -3.58 -11.33
C GLU A 36 -6.59 -3.53 -10.23
N LEU A 37 -6.16 -3.48 -8.97
CA LEU A 37 -7.10 -3.37 -7.88
C LEU A 37 -7.82 -2.02 -7.85
N SER A 38 -7.09 -0.93 -8.04
CA SER A 38 -7.68 0.41 -8.09
C SER A 38 -8.78 0.47 -9.15
N ARG A 39 -8.52 -0.12 -10.32
CA ARG A 39 -9.50 -0.25 -11.40
C ARG A 39 -10.73 -1.06 -11.00
N ARG A 40 -10.57 -2.19 -10.30
CA ARG A 40 -11.70 -3.01 -9.80
C ARG A 40 -12.57 -2.26 -8.78
N LEU A 41 -11.97 -1.36 -8.02
CA LEU A 41 -12.67 -0.54 -7.02
C LEU A 41 -13.20 0.78 -7.58
N GLY A 42 -12.95 1.08 -8.87
CA GLY A 42 -13.36 2.34 -9.50
C GLY A 42 -12.61 3.56 -8.97
N ILE A 43 -11.41 3.37 -8.41
CA ILE A 43 -10.56 4.45 -7.89
C ILE A 43 -9.36 4.70 -8.81
N ALA A 44 -8.75 5.87 -8.68
CA ALA A 44 -7.55 6.23 -9.42
C ALA A 44 -6.39 5.28 -9.08
N ALA A 45 -5.75 4.73 -10.11
CA ALA A 45 -4.54 3.94 -9.98
C ALA A 45 -3.36 4.81 -9.47
N PRO A 46 -2.39 4.22 -8.76
CA PRO A 46 -1.20 4.95 -8.35
C PRO A 46 -0.40 5.41 -9.57
N GLU A 47 0.27 6.56 -9.44
CA GLU A 47 1.24 7.02 -10.43
C GLU A 47 2.39 6.01 -10.58
N ARG A 48 3.00 5.95 -11.77
CA ARG A 48 4.09 5.00 -12.07
C ARG A 48 5.27 5.07 -11.09
N ASN A 49 5.55 6.27 -10.57
CA ASN A 49 6.67 6.50 -9.65
C ASN A 49 6.22 6.60 -8.19
N ALA A 50 4.96 6.30 -7.88
CA ALA A 50 4.44 6.35 -6.53
C ALA A 50 5.29 5.46 -5.60
N ARG A 51 5.53 5.98 -4.38
CA ARG A 51 6.18 5.23 -3.29
C ARG A 51 5.22 4.89 -2.16
N HIS A 52 3.99 5.36 -2.28
CA HIS A 52 2.93 5.08 -1.33
C HIS A 52 1.59 5.17 -2.08
N HIS A 53 0.64 4.35 -1.68
CA HIS A 53 -0.73 4.38 -2.20
C HIS A 53 -1.67 3.95 -1.08
N ALA A 54 -2.80 4.63 -0.94
CA ALA A 54 -3.79 4.28 0.07
C ALA A 54 -5.17 4.24 -0.58
N MET A 55 -5.93 3.20 -0.25
CA MET A 55 -7.25 2.98 -0.83
C MET A 55 -8.17 2.25 0.12
N LYS A 56 -9.48 2.49 -0.03
CA LYS A 56 -10.49 1.69 0.69
C LYS A 56 -10.49 0.27 0.11
N TRP A 57 -10.43 -0.73 0.98
CA TRP A 57 -10.49 -2.13 0.58
C TRP A 57 -11.42 -2.89 1.52
N GLY A 58 -12.52 -3.43 0.98
CA GLY A 58 -13.51 -4.17 1.75
C GLY A 58 -14.08 -3.30 2.87
N LYS A 59 -13.97 -3.76 4.13
CA LYS A 59 -14.40 -3.02 5.33
C LYS A 59 -13.31 -2.12 5.93
N GLY A 60 -12.12 -2.07 5.33
CA GLY A 60 -10.95 -1.36 5.84
C GLY A 60 -10.25 -0.51 4.79
N SER A 61 -8.95 -0.30 4.97
CA SER A 61 -8.12 0.48 4.05
C SER A 61 -6.81 -0.24 3.80
N LEU A 62 -6.44 -0.45 2.54
CA LEU A 62 -5.11 -0.92 2.20
C LEU A 62 -4.18 0.28 2.00
N ARG A 63 -3.05 0.27 2.68
CA ARG A 63 -1.95 1.19 2.51
C ARG A 63 -0.73 0.41 2.04
N TRP A 64 -0.20 0.79 0.89
CA TRP A 64 1.04 0.26 0.36
C TRP A 64 2.13 1.31 0.48
N GLU A 65 3.34 0.90 0.89
CA GLU A 65 4.54 1.74 0.86
C GLU A 65 5.72 0.98 0.28
N ARG A 66 6.51 1.67 -0.56
CA ARG A 66 7.69 1.13 -1.23
C ARG A 66 8.98 1.68 -0.65
N HIS A 67 9.80 0.76 -0.18
CA HIS A 67 11.18 1.00 0.23
C HIS A 67 12.13 0.58 -0.89
N THR A 68 13.43 0.78 -0.67
CA THR A 68 14.45 0.45 -1.68
C THR A 68 14.56 -1.06 -1.89
N GLU A 69 14.36 -1.85 -0.84
CA GLU A 69 14.62 -3.31 -0.84
C GLU A 69 13.33 -4.15 -0.74
N PHE A 70 12.24 -3.56 -0.23
CA PHE A 70 10.98 -4.24 0.01
C PHE A 70 9.79 -3.30 -0.09
N SER A 71 8.60 -3.89 -0.17
CA SER A 71 7.32 -3.17 -0.10
C SER A 71 6.51 -3.67 1.08
N THR A 72 5.73 -2.78 1.68
CA THR A 72 4.82 -3.09 2.78
C THR A 72 3.37 -2.88 2.35
N TYR A 73 2.50 -3.74 2.86
CA TYR A 73 1.05 -3.71 2.66
C TYR A 73 0.39 -3.79 4.03
N LEU A 74 -0.29 -2.71 4.44
CA LEU A 74 -1.01 -2.58 5.69
C LEU A 74 -2.51 -2.49 5.40
N TRP A 75 -3.29 -3.48 5.85
CA TRP A 75 -4.75 -3.51 5.74
C TRP A 75 -5.43 -3.31 7.10
#